data_AF-A0A6A3Q100-F1
#
_entry.id   AF-A0A6A3Q100-F1
#
_cell.length_a   1.000
_cell.length_b   1.000
_cell.length_c   1.000
_cell.angle_alpha   90.00
_cell.angle_beta   90.00
_cell.angle_gamma   90.00
#
_symmetry.space_group_name_H-M   'P 1'
#
loop_
_entity.id
_entity.type
_entity.pdbx_description
1 polymer ?
#
loop_
_entity_poly.entity_id
_entity_poly.type
_entity_poly.pdbx_seq_one_letter_code
_entity_poly.pdbx_strand_id
1 'polypeptide(L)'
;MSVGKDGEHAYIIPRPNGDVVLGGTVQEHNWNSDSDEHDVEGVWERCCRLWPEVRNSKVIAKKAGLRPGRTGGVRLEMEPAPTRRGAVLVHNYGHGGSGHTLHWGCAQEVVELAKHHFPVKSVSKL
;
A
#
# COMPACT_ATOMS: atom_id res chain seq x y z
N MET A 1 -5.94 -0.35 14.09
CA MET A 1 -4.60 0.23 14.21
C MET A 1 -4.50 0.85 15.59
N SER A 2 -3.51 0.45 16.38
CA SER A 2 -3.17 1.15 17.63
C SER A 2 -1.89 1.95 17.38
N VAL A 3 -1.84 3.19 17.85
CA VAL A 3 -0.64 4.03 17.84
C VAL A 3 -0.21 4.16 19.30
N GLY A 4 0.98 3.64 19.62
CA GLY A 4 1.58 3.82 20.94
C GLY A 4 1.87 5.30 21.20
N LYS A 5 2.03 5.69 22.47
CA LYS A 5 2.41 7.07 22.83
C LYS A 5 3.73 7.53 22.18
N ASP A 6 4.53 6.58 21.72
CA ASP A 6 5.84 6.78 21.11
C ASP A 6 5.78 6.91 19.57
N GLY A 7 4.57 6.98 18.99
CA GLY A 7 4.35 7.05 17.53
C GLY A 7 4.48 5.70 16.82
N GLU A 8 4.75 4.62 17.55
CA GLU A 8 4.92 3.29 16.99
C GLU A 8 3.58 2.63 16.65
N HIS A 9 3.53 1.97 15.48
CA HIS A 9 2.33 1.35 14.95
C HIS A 9 2.28 -0.15 15.28
N ALA A 10 1.06 -0.64 15.51
CA ALA A 10 0.80 -2.08 15.59
C ALA A 10 -0.48 -2.49 14.85
N TYR A 11 -0.41 -3.58 14.11
CA TYR A 11 -1.52 -4.26 13.45
C TYR A 11 -1.28 -5.77 13.38
N ILE A 12 -2.36 -6.52 13.48
CA ILE A 12 -2.39 -7.98 13.40
C ILE A 12 -3.43 -8.35 12.34
N ILE A 13 -3.01 -8.99 11.26
CA ILE A 13 -3.89 -9.31 10.11
C ILE A 13 -3.85 -10.82 9.87
N PRO A 14 -4.85 -11.58 10.36
CA PRO A 14 -5.02 -12.98 10.00
C PRO A 14 -5.26 -13.15 8.49
N ARG A 15 -4.73 -14.22 7.91
CA ARG A 15 -4.91 -14.59 6.51
C ARG A 15 -5.69 -15.90 6.41
N PRO A 16 -6.42 -16.15 5.30
CA PRO A 16 -7.26 -17.35 5.16
C PRO A 16 -6.53 -18.69 5.29
N ASN A 17 -5.22 -18.72 5.07
CA ASN A 17 -4.40 -19.93 5.19
C ASN A 17 -3.93 -20.23 6.63
N GLY A 18 -4.37 -19.45 7.62
CA GLY A 18 -3.99 -19.61 9.02
C GLY A 18 -2.76 -18.80 9.45
N ASP A 19 -2.02 -18.20 8.50
CA ASP A 19 -0.92 -17.31 8.82
C ASP A 19 -1.43 -15.97 9.36
N VAL A 20 -0.62 -15.30 10.17
CA VAL A 20 -0.92 -13.97 10.69
C VAL A 20 0.21 -13.01 10.34
N VAL A 21 -0.12 -11.86 9.77
CA VAL A 21 0.86 -10.78 9.54
C VAL A 21 0.86 -9.87 10.75
N LEU A 22 2.04 -9.72 11.35
CA LEU A 22 2.31 -8.75 12.40
C LEU A 22 3.02 -7.55 11.79
N GLY A 23 2.57 -6.36 12.14
CA GLY A 23 3.26 -5.13 11.81
C GLY A 23 3.03 -4.06 12.87
N GLY A 24 3.64 -2.89 12.76
CA GLY A 24 4.62 -2.56 11.74
C GLY A 24 5.45 -1.35 12.11
N THR A 25 6.20 -0.88 11.12
CA THR A 25 7.03 0.33 11.20
C THR A 25 6.56 1.33 10.14
N VAL A 26 6.80 2.61 10.42
CA VAL A 26 6.67 3.72 9.47
C VAL A 26 7.91 4.59 9.67
N GLN A 27 8.85 4.49 8.73
CA GLN A 27 10.14 5.17 8.81
C GLN A 27 10.31 6.00 7.54
N GLU A 28 10.13 7.31 7.65
CA GLU A 28 10.28 8.22 6.52
C GLU A 28 11.74 8.28 6.07
N HIS A 29 11.95 8.34 4.75
CA HIS A 29 13.27 8.42 4.12
C HIS A 29 14.22 7.23 4.38
N ASN A 30 13.74 6.13 4.98
CA ASN A 30 14.50 4.89 5.06
C ASN A 30 14.26 4.02 3.82
N TRP A 31 15.31 3.81 3.04
CA TRP A 31 15.30 2.99 1.82
C TRP A 31 15.84 1.57 2.05
N ASN A 32 16.16 1.21 3.29
CA ASN A 32 16.58 -0.13 3.63
C ASN A 32 15.42 -1.12 3.43
N SER A 33 15.68 -2.18 2.67
CA SER A 33 14.73 -3.27 2.43
C SER A 33 15.07 -4.55 3.20
N ASP A 34 16.13 -4.52 4.00
CA ASP A 34 16.49 -5.59 4.92
C ASP A 34 15.62 -5.50 6.19
N SER A 35 15.44 -6.64 6.86
CA SER A 35 14.72 -6.67 8.13
C SER A 35 15.69 -6.33 9.26
N ASP A 36 15.45 -5.20 9.93
CA ASP A 36 16.18 -4.81 11.14
C ASP A 36 15.67 -5.60 12.35
N GLU A 37 16.59 -6.17 13.14
CA GLU A 37 16.23 -7.04 14.27
C GLU A 37 15.56 -6.27 15.41
N HIS A 38 15.94 -5.00 15.65
CA HIS A 38 15.27 -4.17 16.65
C HIS A 38 13.84 -3.86 16.22
N ASP A 39 13.60 -3.53 14.95
CA ASP A 39 12.24 -3.31 14.44
C ASP A 39 11.38 -4.57 14.57
N VAL A 40 11.94 -5.74 14.25
CA VAL A 40 11.25 -7.03 14.33
C VAL A 40 10.86 -7.35 15.78
N GLU A 41 11.78 -7.21 16.73
CA GLU A 41 11.51 -7.44 18.15
C GLU A 41 10.47 -6.44 18.70
N GLY A 42 10.57 -5.17 18.32
CA GLY A 42 9.61 -4.14 18.70
C GLY A 42 8.19 -4.45 18.18
N VAL A 43 8.06 -4.82 16.90
CA VAL A 43 6.77 -5.23 16.31
C VAL A 43 6.21 -6.45 17.03
N TRP A 44 7.04 -7.46 17.30
CA TRP A 44 6.64 -8.68 17.99
C TRP A 44 6.07 -8.37 19.38
N GLU A 45 6.80 -7.61 20.20
CA GLU A 45 6.37 -7.27 21.55
C GLU A 45 5.12 -6.38 21.56
N ARG A 46 5.01 -5.41 20.64
CA ARG A 46 3.78 -4.61 20.49
C ARG A 46 2.58 -5.50 20.14
N CYS A 47 2.74 -6.43 19.20
CA CYS A 47 1.66 -7.33 18.81
C CYS A 47 1.28 -8.31 19.92
N CYS A 48 2.25 -8.89 20.63
CA CYS A 48 1.98 -9.75 21.78
C CYS A 48 1.26 -9.02 22.91
N ARG A 49 1.50 -7.72 23.10
CA ARG A 49 0.72 -6.91 24.05
C ARG A 49 -0.73 -6.71 23.62
N LEU A 50 -0.98 -6.56 22.32
CA LEU A 50 -2.34 -6.40 21.79
C LEU A 50 -3.12 -7.71 21.75
N TRP A 51 -2.46 -8.82 21.43
CA TRP A 51 -3.04 -10.15 21.40
C TRP A 51 -2.02 -11.18 21.92
N PRO A 52 -2.08 -11.52 23.22
CA PRO A 52 -1.09 -12.40 23.87
C PRO A 52 -0.85 -13.73 23.18
N GLU A 53 -1.88 -14.33 22.57
CA GLU A 53 -1.76 -15.65 21.93
C GLU A 53 -0.85 -15.67 20.70
N VAL A 54 -0.53 -14.50 20.14
CA VAL A 54 0.52 -14.37 19.13
C VAL A 54 1.85 -14.91 19.62
N ARG A 55 2.15 -14.83 20.94
CA ARG A 55 3.41 -15.31 21.52
C ARG A 55 3.61 -16.83 21.33
N ASN A 56 2.52 -17.58 21.14
CA ASN A 56 2.54 -19.02 20.87
C ASN A 56 2.75 -19.36 19.39
N SER A 57 2.84 -18.35 18.51
CA SER A 57 2.99 -18.55 17.07
C SER A 57 4.45 -18.81 16.67
N LYS A 58 4.64 -19.58 15.60
CA LYS A 58 5.96 -19.78 14.97
C LYS A 58 6.24 -18.65 13.98
N VAL A 59 7.42 -18.04 14.04
CA VAL A 59 7.86 -17.08 13.02
C VAL A 59 8.16 -17.81 11.71
N ILE A 60 7.45 -17.44 10.65
CA ILE A 60 7.61 -18.03 9.31
C ILE A 60 8.61 -17.23 8.45
N ALA A 61 8.55 -15.90 8.51
CA ALA A 61 9.44 -15.00 7.78
C ALA A 61 9.46 -13.60 8.42
N LYS A 62 10.56 -12.88 8.21
CA LYS A 62 10.71 -11.44 8.49
C LYS A 62 10.77 -10.70 7.15
N LYS A 63 10.08 -9.57 7.02
CA LYS A 63 10.02 -8.81 5.77
C LYS A 63 9.99 -7.31 6.05
N ALA A 64 10.78 -6.56 5.29
CA ALA A 64 10.68 -5.12 5.16
C ALA A 64 10.27 -4.76 3.72
N GLY A 65 9.53 -3.65 3.57
CA GLY A 65 9.03 -3.22 2.26
C GLY A 65 8.85 -1.70 2.22
N LEU A 66 9.12 -1.13 1.06
CA LEU A 66 9.05 0.31 0.83
C LEU A 66 7.65 0.70 0.36
N ARG A 67 6.98 1.57 1.11
CA ARG A 67 5.68 2.13 0.71
C ARG A 67 5.90 3.22 -0.33
N PRO A 68 5.28 3.16 -1.53
CA PRO A 68 5.45 4.16 -2.58
C PRO A 68 4.58 5.40 -2.27
N GLY A 69 4.94 6.13 -1.22
CA GLY A 69 4.31 7.40 -0.83
C GLY A 69 4.79 8.56 -1.68
N ARG A 70 4.01 9.64 -1.70
CA ARG A 70 4.35 10.90 -2.36
C ARG A 70 3.89 12.07 -1.51
N THR A 71 4.73 13.11 -1.38
CA THR A 71 4.31 14.39 -0.82
C THR A 71 3.13 14.93 -1.63
N GLY A 72 2.03 15.25 -0.95
CA GLY A 72 0.76 15.63 -1.61
C GLY A 72 -0.17 14.45 -1.95
N GLY A 73 0.15 13.23 -1.51
CA GLY A 73 -0.74 12.07 -1.60
C GLY A 73 -0.76 11.38 -2.98
N VAL A 74 -1.81 10.63 -3.26
CA VAL A 74 -2.00 9.95 -4.55
C VAL A 74 -1.98 11.00 -5.69
N ARG A 75 -1.30 10.69 -6.79
CA ARG A 75 -1.42 11.44 -8.05
C ARG A 75 -2.21 10.59 -9.03
N LEU A 76 -3.42 11.05 -9.32
CA LEU A 76 -4.38 10.40 -10.21
C LEU A 76 -4.99 11.45 -11.14
N GLU A 77 -4.33 11.69 -12.27
CA GLU A 77 -4.70 12.75 -13.21
C GLU A 77 -4.10 12.45 -14.59
N MET A 78 -4.69 13.05 -15.63
CA MET A 78 -4.14 13.02 -17.00
C MET A 78 -3.30 14.27 -17.24
N GLU A 79 -2.13 14.12 -17.86
CA GLU A 79 -1.37 15.28 -18.35
C GLU A 79 -2.19 16.03 -19.43
N PRO A 80 -2.18 17.37 -19.43
CA PRO A 80 -3.00 18.16 -20.35
C PRO A 80 -2.53 18.06 -21.81
N ALA A 81 -1.28 17.66 -22.03
CA ALA A 81 -0.70 17.48 -23.36
C ALA A 81 -0.10 16.07 -23.50
N PRO A 82 -0.13 15.48 -24.71
CA PRO A 82 0.60 14.25 -24.98
C PRO A 82 2.10 14.40 -24.70
N THR A 83 2.75 13.28 -24.41
CA THR A 83 4.21 13.21 -24.33
C THR A 83 4.85 13.64 -25.66
N ARG A 84 6.18 13.90 -25.64
CA ARG A 84 6.94 14.24 -26.87
C ARG A 84 6.80 13.23 -28.01
N ARG A 85 6.40 11.99 -27.72
CA ARG A 85 6.16 10.93 -28.72
C ARG A 85 4.68 10.71 -29.03
N GLY A 86 3.80 11.61 -28.60
CA GLY A 86 2.35 11.56 -28.86
C GLY A 86 1.53 10.66 -27.94
N ALA A 87 2.13 10.02 -26.93
CA ALA A 87 1.38 9.17 -25.99
C ALA A 87 0.59 10.00 -24.97
N VAL A 88 -0.63 9.56 -24.65
CA VAL A 88 -1.41 10.05 -23.49
C VAL A 88 -0.81 9.51 -22.21
N LEU A 89 -0.68 10.36 -21.19
CA LEU A 89 -0.13 9.97 -19.89
C LEU A 89 -1.19 10.17 -18.80
N VAL A 90 -1.56 9.07 -18.15
CA VAL A 90 -2.38 9.07 -16.93
C VAL A 90 -1.50 8.63 -15.77
N HIS A 91 -1.36 9.49 -14.77
CA HIS A 91 -0.66 9.18 -13.54
C HIS A 91 -1.57 8.37 -12.62
N ASN A 92 -1.03 7.35 -11.96
CA ASN A 92 -1.72 6.60 -10.91
C ASN A 92 -0.69 6.02 -9.94
N TYR A 93 -0.10 6.87 -9.09
CA TYR A 93 0.96 6.50 -8.16
C TYR A 93 0.91 7.30 -6.85
N GLY A 94 1.77 6.97 -5.87
CA GLY A 94 1.82 7.69 -4.60
C GLY A 94 0.88 7.17 -3.53
N HIS A 95 0.46 5.89 -3.61
CA HIS A 95 -0.54 5.28 -2.73
C HIS A 95 -0.07 4.99 -1.31
N GLY A 96 1.23 5.10 -1.03
CA GLY A 96 1.78 4.82 0.30
C GLY A 96 1.36 3.44 0.82
N GLY A 97 0.87 3.38 2.05
CA GLY A 97 0.37 2.14 2.68
C GLY A 97 -1.06 1.73 2.29
N SER A 98 -1.76 2.54 1.49
CA SER A 98 -3.19 2.38 1.21
C SER A 98 -3.48 1.83 -0.18
N GLY A 99 -2.46 1.38 -0.92
CA GLY A 99 -2.62 0.90 -2.29
C GLY A 99 -3.69 -0.17 -2.44
N HIS A 100 -3.70 -1.21 -1.60
CA HIS A 100 -4.74 -2.24 -1.63
C HIS A 100 -6.13 -1.71 -1.24
N THR A 101 -6.25 -0.72 -0.38
CA THR A 101 -7.56 -0.15 -0.03
C THR A 101 -8.13 0.68 -1.18
N LEU A 102 -7.27 1.39 -1.92
CA LEU A 102 -7.67 2.36 -2.93
C LEU A 102 -7.68 1.81 -4.36
N HIS A 103 -7.02 0.68 -4.64
CA HIS A 103 -6.71 0.23 -6.00
C HIS A 103 -7.91 0.19 -6.94
N TRP A 104 -9.07 -0.29 -6.47
CA TRP A 104 -10.25 -0.44 -7.33
C TRP A 104 -10.80 0.91 -7.78
N GLY A 105 -10.99 1.84 -6.85
CA GLY A 105 -11.46 3.20 -7.16
C GLY A 105 -10.48 3.95 -8.05
N CYS A 106 -9.17 3.86 -7.74
CA CYS A 106 -8.14 4.47 -8.58
C CYS A 106 -8.15 3.89 -10.00
N ALA A 107 -8.32 2.57 -10.17
CA ALA A 107 -8.41 1.94 -11.49
C ALA A 107 -9.66 2.38 -12.26
N GLN A 108 -10.82 2.50 -11.59
CA GLN A 108 -12.04 3.02 -12.21
C GLN A 108 -11.85 4.44 -12.72
N GLU A 109 -11.24 5.31 -11.94
CA GLU A 109 -11.02 6.70 -12.35
C GLU A 109 -9.97 6.84 -13.46
N VAL A 110 -8.94 5.99 -13.51
CA VAL A 110 -8.06 5.88 -14.69
C VAL A 110 -8.88 5.56 -15.95
N VAL A 111 -9.84 4.62 -15.86
CA VAL A 111 -10.70 4.26 -17.00
C VAL A 111 -11.57 5.44 -17.42
N GLU A 112 -12.17 6.17 -16.48
CA GLU A 112 -12.98 7.36 -16.79
C GLU A 112 -12.15 8.48 -17.42
N LEU A 113 -10.94 8.75 -16.91
CA LEU A 113 -9.99 9.69 -17.53
C LEU A 113 -9.66 9.26 -18.96
N ALA A 114 -9.38 7.98 -19.19
CA ALA A 114 -9.06 7.45 -20.52
C ALA A 114 -10.23 7.58 -21.50
N LYS A 115 -11.47 7.36 -21.07
CA LYS A 115 -12.68 7.46 -21.92
C LYS A 115 -12.90 8.87 -22.49
N HIS A 116 -12.53 9.92 -21.75
CA HIS A 116 -12.62 11.30 -22.25
C HIS A 116 -11.72 11.54 -23.48
N HIS A 117 -10.59 10.82 -23.57
CA HIS A 117 -9.64 10.97 -24.67
C HIS A 117 -9.83 9.90 -25.76
N PHE A 118 -10.25 8.69 -25.37
CA PHE A 118 -10.51 7.57 -26.26
C PHE A 118 -12.01 7.21 -26.18
N PRO A 119 -12.88 7.90 -26.93
CA PRO A 119 -14.30 7.63 -26.90
C PRO A 119 -14.56 6.18 -27.29
N VAL A 120 -15.17 5.44 -26.37
CA VAL A 120 -15.52 4.04 -26.58
C VAL A 120 -16.63 4.01 -27.63
N LYS A 121 -16.37 3.41 -28.79
CA LYS A 121 -17.43 3.14 -29.76
C LYS A 121 -18.40 2.14 -29.14
N SER A 122 -19.69 2.46 -29.18
CA SER A 122 -20.74 1.49 -28.86
C SER A 122 -20.53 0.24 -29.70
N VAL A 123 -20.15 -0.86 -29.07
CA VAL A 123 -20.24 -2.17 -29.71
C VAL A 123 -21.71 -2.54 -29.62
N SER A 124 -22.43 -2.38 -30.74
CA SER A 124 -23.79 -2.86 -30.89
C SER A 124 -23.81 -4.34 -30.46
N LYS A 125 -24.56 -4.62 -29.38
CA LYS A 125 -24.94 -6.00 -29.07
C LYS A 125 -25.92 -6.41 -30.16
N LEU A 126 -25.42 -7.11 -31.17
CA LEU A 126 -26.25 -7.96 -32.03
C LEU A 126 -26.88 -9.06 -31.19
#